data_AF-A0A2N1NMY2-F1
#
_entry.id   AF-A0A2N1NMY2-F1
#
_cell.length_a   1.000
_cell.length_b   1.000
_cell.length_c   1.000
_cell.angle_alpha   90.00
_cell.angle_beta   90.00
_cell.angle_gamma   90.00
#
_symmetry.space_group_name_H-M   'P 1'
#
loop_
_entity.id
_entity.type
_entity.pdbx_description
1 polymer ?
#
loop_
_entity_poly.entity_id
_entity_poly.type
_entity_poly.pdbx_seq_one_letter_code
_entity_poly.pdbx_strand_id
1 'polypeptide(L)'
;MTIRRLNDSAIRKLRASFISTVAQCVVELAQNSLDALATTIEIHVDMTKFFFQIIDNGTGITPEDMEKIGQRYATSKCHTLEDLAHVTTYGFRGEALATLAEVSALEIISKHPNYYDTYCTILKGGQRLQCGPTRSSRRKKPGTIIIIRDLFFTYPVRRKHLSENGFINELENVKKSVESLALIHPQVTFTLVDASNDSKIVTTKKATTNISTFRQLFGSSLAQNLDSVYAEEDDIKIDGFFSLRGFHTRQHQYFYVNKLLIGCNEIYKLIDEIFNQSSFGKKNYELPLKSGSDYSKYKKSSMTKSLEKYPIFLFHLTCPTTIYDKCLDPAKSMIEFEIFYLH
;
A
#
# COMPACT_ATOMS: atom_id res chain seq x y z
N MET A 1 -36.50 7.87 25.13
CA MET A 1 -35.21 7.14 25.23
C MET A 1 -34.19 8.07 25.86
N THR A 2 -33.42 7.60 26.85
CA THR A 2 -32.38 8.40 27.52
C THR A 2 -31.02 8.11 26.89
N ILE A 3 -30.32 9.15 26.45
CA ILE A 3 -28.96 9.03 25.90
C ILE A 3 -27.99 8.73 27.05
N ARG A 4 -27.10 7.73 26.87
CA ARG A 4 -26.09 7.33 27.86
C ARG A 4 -24.72 7.21 27.22
N ARG A 5 -23.67 7.56 27.98
CA ARG A 5 -22.28 7.42 27.56
C ARG A 5 -21.87 5.95 27.52
N LEU A 6 -21.15 5.55 26.47
CA LEU A 6 -20.53 4.23 26.36
C LEU A 6 -19.36 4.11 27.34
N ASN A 7 -19.11 2.89 27.82
CA ASN A 7 -17.90 2.63 28.62
C ASN A 7 -16.64 2.60 27.73
N ASP A 8 -15.47 2.79 28.33
CA ASP A 8 -14.20 2.90 27.57
C ASP A 8 -13.87 1.64 26.77
N SER A 9 -14.26 0.46 27.27
CA SER A 9 -14.08 -0.79 26.54
C SER A 9 -14.89 -0.84 25.26
N ALA A 10 -16.14 -0.36 25.27
CA ALA A 10 -16.99 -0.28 24.09
C ALA A 10 -16.44 0.77 23.11
N ILE A 11 -15.98 1.93 23.61
CA ILE A 11 -15.36 2.97 22.78
C ILE A 11 -14.12 2.43 22.06
N ARG A 12 -13.22 1.75 22.78
CA ARG A 12 -12.02 1.11 22.19
C ARG A 12 -12.40 0.13 21.09
N LYS A 13 -13.34 -0.77 21.37
CA LYS A 13 -13.83 -1.75 20.38
C LYS A 13 -14.41 -1.08 19.13
N LEU A 14 -15.28 -0.08 19.29
CA LEU A 14 -15.87 0.65 18.17
C LEU A 14 -14.83 1.42 17.33
N ARG A 15 -13.78 1.93 17.95
CA ARG A 15 -12.68 2.57 17.20
C ARG A 15 -11.84 1.53 16.46
N ALA A 16 -11.56 0.41 17.12
CA ALA A 16 -10.73 -0.65 16.55
C ALA A 16 -11.37 -1.36 15.35
N SER A 17 -12.71 -1.29 15.19
CA SER A 17 -13.37 -1.83 14.01
C SER A 17 -13.00 -1.11 12.71
N PHE A 18 -12.37 0.07 12.79
CA PHE A 18 -11.89 0.82 11.63
C PHE A 18 -10.86 0.03 10.80
N ILE A 19 -9.98 -0.72 11.46
CA ILE A 19 -9.12 -1.68 10.78
C ILE A 19 -9.96 -2.92 10.47
N SER A 20 -10.21 -3.13 9.18
CA SER A 20 -11.17 -4.14 8.71
C SER A 20 -10.51 -5.36 8.06
N THR A 21 -9.33 -5.19 7.48
CA THR A 21 -8.63 -6.23 6.69
C THR A 21 -7.17 -6.37 7.12
N VAL A 22 -6.57 -7.52 6.82
CA VAL A 22 -5.13 -7.80 7.04
C VAL A 22 -4.28 -6.94 6.10
N ALA A 23 -4.69 -6.77 4.85
CA ALA A 23 -4.03 -5.91 3.87
C ALA A 23 -3.89 -4.47 4.38
N GLN A 24 -4.96 -3.91 4.96
CA GLN A 24 -4.91 -2.59 5.58
C GLN A 24 -3.91 -2.52 6.74
N CYS A 25 -3.86 -3.56 7.59
CA CYS A 25 -2.88 -3.65 8.68
C CYS A 25 -1.44 -3.65 8.16
N VAL A 26 -1.17 -4.49 7.15
CA VAL A 26 0.16 -4.65 6.57
C VAL A 26 0.61 -3.36 5.89
N VAL A 27 -0.26 -2.71 5.12
CA VAL A 27 0.04 -1.44 4.45
C VAL A 27 0.37 -0.34 5.45
N GLU A 28 -0.44 -0.15 6.48
CA GLU A 28 -0.18 0.88 7.50
C GLU A 28 1.16 0.66 8.20
N LEU A 29 1.54 -0.59 8.49
CA LEU A 29 2.82 -0.89 9.12
C LEU A 29 4.01 -0.80 8.15
N ALA A 30 3.86 -1.20 6.88
CA ALA A 30 4.88 -1.00 5.86
C ALA A 30 5.10 0.49 5.56
N GLN A 31 4.04 1.30 5.56
CA GLN A 31 4.09 2.75 5.49
C GLN A 31 4.82 3.36 6.68
N ASN A 32 4.64 2.83 7.90
CA ASN A 32 5.43 3.26 9.05
C ASN A 32 6.92 2.96 8.89
N SER A 33 7.28 1.82 8.27
CA SER A 33 8.68 1.53 7.94
C SER A 33 9.23 2.50 6.88
N LEU A 34 8.43 2.90 5.89
CA LEU A 34 8.81 3.93 4.90
C LEU A 34 9.02 5.31 5.56
N ASP A 35 8.12 5.71 6.45
CA ASP A 35 8.26 6.95 7.22
C ASP A 35 9.51 6.91 8.14
N ALA A 36 9.94 5.72 8.57
CA ALA A 36 11.17 5.49 9.31
C ALA A 36 12.41 5.36 8.40
N LEU A 37 12.31 5.77 7.13
CA LEU A 37 13.38 5.78 6.13
C LEU A 37 13.98 4.39 5.85
N ALA A 38 13.19 3.33 6.00
CA ALA A 38 13.63 1.98 5.67
C ALA A 38 13.96 1.86 4.17
N THR A 39 15.06 1.15 3.87
CA THR A 39 15.45 0.80 2.50
C THR A 39 15.22 -0.68 2.17
N THR A 40 14.80 -1.46 3.16
CA THR A 40 14.47 -2.87 3.05
C THR A 40 13.32 -3.16 4.02
N ILE A 41 12.24 -3.72 3.48
CA ILE A 41 11.05 -4.09 4.21
C ILE A 41 10.70 -5.52 3.84
N GLU A 42 10.68 -6.39 4.83
CA GLU A 42 10.35 -7.80 4.69
C GLU A 42 9.07 -8.09 5.48
N ILE A 43 8.12 -8.74 4.81
CA ILE A 43 6.77 -8.96 5.29
C ILE A 43 6.50 -10.47 5.25
N HIS A 44 6.14 -11.03 6.39
CA HIS A 44 5.76 -12.43 6.53
C HIS A 44 4.30 -12.50 6.91
N VAL A 45 3.50 -13.31 6.21
CA VAL A 45 2.06 -13.47 6.50
C VAL A 45 1.72 -14.95 6.58
N ASP A 46 1.01 -15.35 7.63
CA ASP A 46 0.37 -16.67 7.75
C ASP A 46 -1.09 -16.44 8.10
N MET A 47 -1.95 -16.49 7.08
CA MET A 47 -3.39 -16.26 7.22
C MET A 47 -4.05 -17.30 8.11
N THR A 48 -3.58 -18.55 8.09
CA THR A 48 -4.15 -19.65 8.89
C THR A 48 -3.93 -19.45 10.39
N LYS A 49 -2.85 -18.75 10.76
CA LYS A 49 -2.52 -18.41 12.14
C LYS A 49 -2.92 -16.98 12.54
N PHE A 50 -3.60 -16.23 11.66
CA PHE A 50 -3.90 -14.80 11.87
C PHE A 50 -2.64 -14.01 12.27
N PHE A 51 -1.54 -14.30 11.58
CA PHE A 51 -0.21 -13.83 11.91
C PHE A 51 0.35 -13.00 10.76
N PHE A 52 1.03 -11.92 11.12
CA PHE A 52 1.98 -11.31 10.19
C PHE A 52 3.11 -10.62 10.95
N GLN A 53 4.21 -10.40 10.26
CA GLN A 53 5.40 -9.74 10.78
C GLN A 53 5.96 -8.79 9.73
N ILE A 54 6.42 -7.62 10.16
CA ILE A 54 7.16 -6.67 9.33
C ILE A 54 8.54 -6.47 9.94
N ILE A 55 9.57 -6.61 9.13
CA ILE A 55 10.97 -6.40 9.49
C ILE A 55 11.51 -5.30 8.59
N ASP A 56 11.99 -4.22 9.19
CA ASP A 56 12.62 -3.13 8.47
C ASP A 56 14.01 -2.79 8.99
N ASN A 57 14.75 -2.03 8.18
CA ASN A 57 16.04 -1.46 8.54
C ASN A 57 15.98 0.07 8.71
N GLY A 58 14.84 0.60 9.13
CA GLY A 58 14.65 2.04 9.35
C GLY A 58 15.43 2.57 10.56
N THR A 59 15.09 3.78 10.99
CA THR A 59 15.73 4.45 12.13
C THR A 59 15.52 3.74 13.47
N GLY A 60 14.48 2.91 13.57
CA GLY A 60 14.05 2.35 14.84
C GLY A 60 13.38 3.39 15.75
N ILE A 61 12.87 2.87 16.87
CA ILE A 61 12.13 3.58 17.92
C ILE A 61 13.02 3.73 19.16
N THR A 62 13.01 4.92 19.78
CA THR A 62 13.72 5.23 21.03
C THR A 62 13.10 4.50 22.22
N PRO A 63 13.84 4.25 23.31
CA PRO A 63 13.29 3.65 24.53
C PRO A 63 12.08 4.42 25.09
N GLU A 64 12.14 5.74 25.06
CA GLU A 64 11.11 6.62 25.59
C GLU A 64 9.83 6.55 24.74
N ASP A 65 9.96 6.42 23.42
CA ASP A 65 8.82 6.26 22.53
C ASP A 65 8.24 4.83 22.55
N MET A 66 9.05 3.81 22.87
CA MET A 66 8.55 2.45 23.13
C MET A 66 7.53 2.45 24.29
N GLU A 67 7.67 3.37 25.25
CA GLU A 67 6.71 3.56 26.34
C GLU A 67 5.35 4.15 25.91
N LYS A 68 5.33 4.83 24.77
CA LYS A 68 4.13 5.46 24.21
C LYS A 68 3.34 4.53 23.28
N ILE A 69 3.95 3.44 22.81
CA ILE A 69 3.28 2.47 21.94
C ILE A 69 2.03 1.91 22.61
N GLY A 70 0.91 1.92 21.87
CA GLY A 70 -0.39 1.51 22.37
C GLY A 70 -1.25 2.66 22.90
N GLN A 71 -0.67 3.84 23.11
CA GLN A 71 -1.42 5.06 23.38
C GLN A 71 -1.99 5.59 22.05
N ARG A 72 -3.26 5.98 22.05
CA ARG A 72 -3.90 6.61 20.88
C ARG A 72 -3.48 8.07 20.79
N TYR A 73 -3.43 8.60 19.57
CA TYR A 73 -3.08 9.99 19.28
C TYR A 73 -1.64 10.36 19.68
N ALA A 74 -0.79 9.35 19.85
CA ALA A 74 0.64 9.52 20.05
C ALA A 74 1.35 9.28 18.71
N THR A 75 1.94 10.33 18.15
CA THR A 75 2.68 10.29 16.89
C THR A 75 3.91 11.19 17.00
N SER A 76 4.98 10.86 16.27
CA SER A 76 6.18 11.69 16.12
C SER A 76 6.14 12.55 14.83
N LYS A 77 5.01 12.53 14.10
CA LYS A 77 4.93 13.01 12.71
C LYS A 77 4.04 14.24 12.51
N CYS A 78 3.17 14.55 13.48
CA CYS A 78 2.21 15.66 13.40
C CYS A 78 1.81 16.06 14.82
N HIS A 79 2.04 17.32 15.22
CA HIS A 79 1.79 17.78 16.58
C HIS A 79 0.77 18.93 16.64
N THR A 80 0.59 19.66 15.54
CA THR A 80 -0.33 20.81 15.43
C THR A 80 -1.30 20.66 14.26
N LEU A 81 -2.33 21.52 14.20
CA LEU A 81 -3.24 21.57 13.04
C LEU A 81 -2.53 22.16 11.80
N GLU A 82 -1.58 23.07 12.02
CA GLU A 82 -0.72 23.62 10.99
C GLU A 82 0.19 22.52 10.40
N ASP A 83 0.75 21.64 11.24
CA ASP A 83 1.51 20.48 10.77
C ASP A 83 0.64 19.60 9.86
N LEU A 84 -0.63 19.37 10.26
CA LEU A 84 -1.57 18.52 9.52
C LEU A 84 -1.76 18.98 8.07
N ALA A 85 -1.80 20.30 7.84
CA ALA A 85 -1.90 20.88 6.51
C ALA A 85 -0.66 20.61 5.63
N HIS A 86 0.50 20.30 6.24
CA HIS A 86 1.79 20.12 5.58
C HIS A 86 2.40 18.71 5.74
N VAL A 87 1.71 17.76 6.39
CA VAL A 87 2.22 16.40 6.63
C VAL A 87 2.61 15.74 5.30
N THR A 88 3.85 15.27 5.20
CA THR A 88 4.37 14.51 4.05
C THR A 88 4.54 13.02 4.33
N THR A 89 4.35 12.59 5.58
CA THR A 89 4.43 11.18 5.99
C THR A 89 3.12 10.44 5.73
N TYR A 90 3.20 9.11 5.62
CA TYR A 90 2.02 8.26 5.50
C TYR A 90 1.18 8.22 6.78
N GLY A 91 1.84 8.13 7.92
CA GLY A 91 1.19 8.15 9.23
C GLY A 91 1.16 9.55 9.83
N PHE A 92 0.04 9.93 10.43
CA PHE A 92 -0.07 11.17 11.23
C PHE A 92 -1.09 11.08 12.38
N ARG A 93 -2.00 10.10 12.35
CA ARG A 93 -3.06 9.98 13.36
C ARG A 93 -2.62 9.36 14.69
N GLY A 94 -1.52 8.59 14.70
CA GLY A 94 -1.06 7.89 15.91
C GLY A 94 -2.01 6.78 16.40
N GLU A 95 -2.75 6.13 15.49
CA GLU A 95 -3.81 5.17 15.85
C GLU A 95 -3.54 3.72 15.44
N ALA A 96 -2.67 3.49 14.44
CA ALA A 96 -2.49 2.16 13.84
C ALA A 96 -2.00 1.11 14.86
N LEU A 97 -0.89 1.40 15.56
CA LEU A 97 -0.32 0.48 16.55
C LEU A 97 -1.23 0.28 17.76
N ALA A 98 -1.91 1.33 18.23
CA ALA A 98 -2.88 1.23 19.31
C ALA A 98 -4.08 0.34 18.92
N THR A 99 -4.58 0.50 17.70
CA THR A 99 -5.68 -0.32 17.19
C THR A 99 -5.25 -1.78 17.04
N LEU A 100 -4.06 -2.04 16.48
CA LEU A 100 -3.52 -3.39 16.39
C LEU A 100 -3.32 -4.04 17.76
N ALA A 101 -2.80 -3.30 18.74
CA ALA A 101 -2.66 -3.78 20.11
C ALA A 101 -4.00 -4.19 20.74
N GLU A 102 -5.11 -3.52 20.41
CA GLU A 102 -6.46 -3.84 20.90
C GLU A 102 -7.05 -5.10 20.27
N VAL A 103 -6.68 -5.43 19.03
CA VAL A 103 -7.28 -6.54 18.26
C VAL A 103 -6.36 -7.74 18.08
N SER A 104 -5.16 -7.70 18.64
CA SER A 104 -4.14 -8.75 18.50
C SER A 104 -3.24 -8.85 19.74
N ALA A 105 -2.29 -9.78 19.71
CA ALA A 105 -1.08 -9.70 20.50
C ALA A 105 0.02 -9.06 19.63
N LEU A 106 0.38 -7.82 19.97
CA LEU A 106 1.39 -7.00 19.32
C LEU A 106 2.71 -7.13 20.07
N GLU A 107 3.78 -7.47 19.38
CA GLU A 107 5.15 -7.43 19.87
C GLU A 107 5.97 -6.53 18.94
N ILE A 108 6.73 -5.59 19.50
CA ILE A 108 7.63 -4.71 18.75
C ILE A 108 9.02 -4.83 19.33
N ILE A 109 9.99 -5.15 18.48
CA ILE A 109 11.41 -5.23 18.82
C ILE A 109 12.13 -4.20 17.98
N SER A 110 12.82 -3.26 18.63
CA SER A 110 13.41 -2.13 17.93
C SER A 110 14.79 -1.76 18.48
N LYS A 111 15.68 -1.35 17.58
CA LYS A 111 16.96 -0.75 17.93
C LYS A 111 17.11 0.59 17.25
N HIS A 112 17.23 1.64 18.05
CA HIS A 112 17.58 2.98 17.57
C HIS A 112 19.12 3.12 17.48
N PRO A 113 19.68 3.83 16.47
CA PRO A 113 21.13 3.95 16.28
C PRO A 113 21.84 4.57 17.48
N ASN A 114 21.19 5.49 18.20
CA ASN A 114 21.78 6.19 19.35
C ASN A 114 21.76 5.38 20.66
N TYR A 115 21.21 4.16 20.66
CA TYR A 115 21.10 3.33 21.87
C TYR A 115 21.80 1.98 21.68
N TYR A 116 22.53 1.55 22.71
CA TYR A 116 23.28 0.29 22.67
C TYR A 116 22.33 -0.93 22.67
N ASP A 117 21.32 -0.91 23.53
CA ASP A 117 20.38 -2.00 23.71
C ASP A 117 19.30 -2.04 22.63
N THR A 118 18.70 -3.23 22.48
CA THR A 118 17.45 -3.41 21.73
C THR A 118 16.32 -3.41 22.73
N TYR A 119 15.21 -2.73 22.41
CA TYR A 119 14.04 -2.67 23.27
C TYR A 119 12.91 -3.52 22.69
N CYS A 120 12.12 -4.10 23.58
CA CYS A 120 10.91 -4.84 23.24
C CYS A 120 9.72 -4.30 24.03
N THR A 121 8.57 -4.17 23.37
CA THR A 121 7.29 -3.97 24.02
C THR A 121 6.28 -5.01 23.52
N ILE A 122 5.47 -5.54 24.44
CA ILE A 122 4.42 -6.51 24.14
C ILE A 122 3.11 -5.97 24.69
N LEU A 123 2.09 -5.94 23.83
CA LEU A 123 0.73 -5.55 24.17
C LEU A 123 -0.26 -6.62 23.71
N LYS A 124 -1.30 -6.87 24.51
CA LYS A 124 -2.41 -7.77 24.13
C LYS A 124 -3.74 -7.19 24.61
N GLY A 125 -4.70 -7.07 23.70
CA GLY A 125 -6.01 -6.49 24.03
C GLY A 125 -5.92 -5.05 24.55
N GLY A 126 -4.93 -4.28 24.06
CA GLY A 126 -4.66 -2.90 24.45
C GLY A 126 -3.94 -2.76 25.79
N GLN A 127 -3.62 -3.86 26.48
CA GLN A 127 -2.87 -3.85 27.74
C GLN A 127 -1.41 -4.17 27.49
N ARG A 128 -0.52 -3.39 28.10
CA ARG A 128 0.93 -3.60 28.05
C ARG A 128 1.33 -4.70 29.01
N LEU A 129 1.96 -5.74 28.47
CA LEU A 129 2.46 -6.89 29.24
C LEU A 129 3.93 -6.74 29.57
N GLN A 130 4.70 -6.13 28.67
CA GLN A 130 6.14 -5.94 28.83
C GLN A 130 6.59 -4.68 28.09
N CYS A 131 7.56 -3.96 28.65
CA CYS A 131 8.34 -2.94 27.95
C CYS A 131 9.72 -2.81 28.61
N GLY A 132 10.78 -2.81 27.80
CA GLY A 132 12.14 -2.62 28.29
C GLY A 132 13.21 -3.21 27.37
N PRO A 133 14.48 -3.21 27.81
CA PRO A 133 15.57 -3.81 27.05
C PRO A 133 15.38 -5.33 26.93
N THR A 134 15.72 -5.90 25.77
CA THR A 134 15.67 -7.34 25.51
C THR A 134 17.04 -7.90 25.13
N ARG A 135 17.41 -9.01 25.75
CA ARG A 135 18.63 -9.77 25.42
C ARG A 135 18.35 -10.92 24.45
N SER A 136 17.16 -11.50 24.48
CA SER A 136 16.77 -12.64 23.65
C SER A 136 16.56 -12.27 22.19
N SER A 137 16.08 -11.06 21.92
CA SER A 137 15.75 -10.57 20.57
C SER A 137 16.66 -9.42 20.14
N ARG A 138 17.96 -9.49 20.47
CA ARG A 138 18.90 -8.39 20.20
C ARG A 138 19.08 -8.17 18.70
N ARG A 139 18.91 -6.93 18.25
CA ARG A 139 19.27 -6.50 16.89
C ARG A 139 20.71 -6.01 16.84
N LYS A 140 21.46 -6.43 15.82
CA LYS A 140 22.83 -5.93 15.56
C LYS A 140 22.83 -4.54 14.92
N LYS A 141 21.86 -4.29 14.04
CA LYS A 141 21.71 -3.03 13.29
C LYS A 141 20.38 -2.34 13.63
N PRO A 142 20.27 -1.02 13.41
CA PRO A 142 19.02 -0.29 13.59
C PRO A 142 17.83 -0.86 12.80
N GLY A 143 16.64 -0.45 13.21
CA GLY A 143 15.36 -0.76 12.58
C GLY A 143 14.38 -1.44 13.52
N THR A 144 13.21 -1.78 12.99
CA THR A 144 12.09 -2.31 13.77
C THR A 144 11.61 -3.67 13.24
N ILE A 145 11.17 -4.53 14.16
CA ILE A 145 10.42 -5.75 13.88
C ILE A 145 9.08 -5.57 14.58
N ILE A 146 7.98 -5.67 13.83
CA ILE A 146 6.62 -5.66 14.37
C ILE A 146 6.02 -7.03 14.11
N ILE A 147 5.53 -7.68 15.17
CA ILE A 147 4.96 -9.01 15.13
C ILE A 147 3.52 -8.91 15.62
N ILE A 148 2.60 -9.38 14.79
CA ILE A 148 1.18 -9.49 15.11
C ILE A 148 0.81 -10.96 15.20
N ARG A 149 0.31 -11.37 16.35
CA ARG A 149 -0.24 -12.70 16.60
C ARG A 149 -1.70 -12.59 16.97
N ASP A 150 -2.46 -13.62 16.66
CA ASP A 150 -3.87 -13.66 17.02
C ASP A 150 -4.64 -12.40 16.53
N LEU A 151 -4.44 -11.99 15.28
CA LEU A 151 -5.20 -10.87 14.72
C LEU A 151 -6.71 -11.14 14.78
N PHE A 152 -7.50 -10.13 15.15
CA PHE A 152 -8.95 -10.17 15.33
C PHE A 152 -9.46 -11.13 16.41
N PHE A 153 -8.67 -11.49 17.43
CA PHE A 153 -9.15 -12.40 18.50
C PHE A 153 -10.39 -11.86 19.24
N THR A 154 -10.57 -10.54 19.27
CA THR A 154 -11.74 -9.87 19.86
C THR A 154 -12.99 -9.88 18.94
N TYR A 155 -12.86 -10.37 17.71
CA TYR A 155 -13.90 -10.43 16.67
C TYR A 155 -14.06 -11.85 16.08
N PRO A 156 -14.64 -12.80 16.82
CA PRO A 156 -14.72 -14.20 16.39
C PRO A 156 -15.51 -14.40 15.08
N VAL A 157 -16.57 -13.62 14.84
CA VAL A 157 -17.35 -13.68 13.59
C VAL A 157 -16.48 -13.26 12.39
N ARG A 158 -15.65 -12.23 12.56
CA ARG A 158 -14.72 -11.77 11.51
C ARG A 158 -13.67 -12.83 11.21
N ARG A 159 -13.11 -13.47 12.24
CA ARG A 159 -12.18 -14.59 12.07
C ARG A 159 -12.81 -15.74 11.31
N LYS A 160 -14.00 -16.17 11.72
CA LYS A 160 -14.74 -17.25 11.07
C LYS A 160 -14.96 -16.95 9.59
N HIS A 161 -15.44 -15.76 9.26
CA HIS A 161 -15.64 -15.33 7.88
C HIS A 161 -14.33 -15.36 7.07
N LEU A 162 -13.23 -14.83 7.63
CA LEU A 162 -11.93 -14.82 6.97
C LEU A 162 -11.40 -16.26 6.73
N SER A 163 -11.59 -17.16 7.70
CA SER A 163 -11.18 -18.57 7.59
C SER A 163 -11.99 -19.37 6.58
N GLU A 164 -13.30 -19.14 6.48
CA GLU A 164 -14.16 -19.93 5.59
C GLU A 164 -13.99 -19.53 4.13
N ASN A 165 -13.78 -18.23 3.83
CA ASN A 165 -13.86 -17.74 2.45
C ASN A 165 -12.81 -16.68 2.07
N GLY A 166 -11.99 -16.23 3.02
CA GLY A 166 -11.24 -14.98 2.86
C GLY A 166 -9.73 -15.10 2.68
N PHE A 167 -9.08 -16.16 3.17
CA PHE A 167 -7.61 -16.23 3.27
C PHE A 167 -6.87 -15.98 1.94
N ILE A 168 -7.29 -16.63 0.85
CA ILE A 168 -6.63 -16.48 -0.47
C ILE A 168 -6.81 -15.07 -1.00
N ASN A 169 -8.04 -14.55 -0.99
CA ASN A 169 -8.34 -13.21 -1.47
C ASN A 169 -7.59 -12.15 -0.66
N GLU A 170 -7.51 -12.35 0.65
CA GLU A 170 -6.84 -11.43 1.54
C GLU A 170 -5.32 -11.44 1.36
N LEU A 171 -4.71 -12.60 1.09
CA LEU A 171 -3.29 -12.70 0.76
C LEU A 171 -2.98 -12.01 -0.58
N GLU A 172 -3.87 -12.15 -1.55
CA GLU A 172 -3.78 -11.43 -2.83
C GLU A 172 -3.93 -9.90 -2.63
N ASN A 173 -4.79 -9.46 -1.71
CA ASN A 173 -4.91 -8.03 -1.36
C ASN A 173 -3.62 -7.51 -0.70
N VAL A 174 -3.01 -8.28 0.20
CA VAL A 174 -1.69 -7.95 0.77
C VAL A 174 -0.66 -7.83 -0.34
N LYS A 175 -0.57 -8.83 -1.22
CA LYS A 175 0.36 -8.85 -2.36
C LYS A 175 0.20 -7.60 -3.23
N LYS A 176 -1.01 -7.29 -3.71
CA LYS A 176 -1.29 -6.10 -4.53
C LYS A 176 -0.86 -4.81 -3.84
N SER A 177 -1.06 -4.73 -2.52
CA SER A 177 -0.68 -3.55 -1.75
C SER A 177 0.84 -3.41 -1.63
N VAL A 178 1.56 -4.52 -1.40
CA VAL A 178 3.03 -4.54 -1.38
C VAL A 178 3.60 -4.21 -2.77
N GLU A 179 3.03 -4.75 -3.84
CA GLU A 179 3.39 -4.41 -5.23
C GLU A 179 3.21 -2.91 -5.50
N SER A 180 2.09 -2.32 -5.09
CA SER A 180 1.85 -0.88 -5.21
C SER A 180 2.89 -0.05 -4.46
N LEU A 181 3.20 -0.40 -3.20
CA LEU A 181 4.26 0.29 -2.44
C LEU A 181 5.62 0.18 -3.10
N ALA A 182 5.96 -0.99 -3.64
CA ALA A 182 7.21 -1.19 -4.36
C ALA A 182 7.30 -0.35 -5.64
N LEU A 183 6.20 -0.22 -6.38
CA LEU A 183 6.15 0.56 -7.62
C LEU A 183 6.42 2.06 -7.39
N ILE A 184 5.90 2.64 -6.31
CA ILE A 184 6.09 4.06 -5.97
C ILE A 184 7.37 4.33 -5.16
N HIS A 185 8.01 3.29 -4.62
CA HIS A 185 9.30 3.37 -3.92
C HIS A 185 10.37 2.44 -4.54
N PRO A 186 10.83 2.71 -5.77
CA PRO A 186 11.82 1.86 -6.45
C PRO A 186 13.15 1.73 -5.69
N GLN A 187 13.49 2.69 -4.83
CA GLN A 187 14.69 2.68 -3.99
C GLN A 187 14.63 1.73 -2.77
N VAL A 188 13.46 1.12 -2.50
CA VAL A 188 13.23 0.24 -1.35
C VAL A 188 13.06 -1.20 -1.82
N THR A 189 13.79 -2.11 -1.18
CA THR A 189 13.63 -3.56 -1.39
C THR A 189 12.42 -4.05 -0.60
N PHE A 190 11.45 -4.65 -1.27
CA PHE A 190 10.30 -5.30 -0.64
C PHE A 190 10.39 -6.82 -0.81
N THR A 191 10.09 -7.55 0.25
CA THR A 191 9.93 -9.01 0.21
C THR A 191 8.63 -9.38 0.93
N LEU A 192 7.76 -10.15 0.27
CA LEU A 192 6.56 -10.74 0.86
C LEU A 192 6.69 -12.25 0.84
N VAL A 193 6.56 -12.86 2.01
CA VAL A 193 6.66 -14.31 2.23
C VAL A 193 5.34 -14.84 2.80
N ASP A 194 4.85 -15.93 2.23
CA ASP A 194 3.83 -16.76 2.86
C ASP A 194 4.51 -17.64 3.92
N ALA A 195 4.35 -17.26 5.18
CA ALA A 195 4.99 -17.94 6.31
C ALA A 195 4.35 -19.30 6.62
N SER A 196 3.24 -19.67 5.96
CA SER A 196 2.65 -21.01 6.10
C SER A 196 3.48 -22.11 5.41
N ASN A 197 4.22 -21.74 4.36
CA ASN A 197 5.01 -22.64 3.52
C ASN A 197 6.40 -22.09 3.16
N ASP A 198 6.80 -20.95 3.72
CA ASP A 198 8.06 -20.23 3.46
C ASP A 198 8.26 -19.83 1.98
N SER A 199 7.16 -19.63 1.25
CA SER A 199 7.20 -19.26 -0.17
C SER A 199 7.31 -17.75 -0.35
N LYS A 200 8.25 -17.31 -1.18
CA LYS A 200 8.37 -15.90 -1.58
C LYS A 200 7.33 -15.56 -2.65
N ILE A 201 6.40 -14.67 -2.31
CA ILE A 201 5.35 -14.20 -3.22
C ILE A 201 5.83 -12.98 -4.02
N VAL A 202 6.43 -12.01 -3.34
CA VAL A 202 6.97 -10.79 -3.95
C VAL A 202 8.41 -10.62 -3.53
N THR A 203 9.29 -10.28 -4.47
CA THR A 203 10.66 -9.87 -4.17
C THR A 203 11.08 -8.82 -5.18
N THR A 204 11.39 -7.62 -4.70
CA THR A 204 12.00 -6.57 -5.51
C THR A 204 13.42 -6.31 -5.05
N LYS A 205 14.24 -5.82 -5.96
CA LYS A 205 15.54 -5.22 -5.67
C LYS A 205 15.44 -3.72 -5.92
N LYS A 206 16.30 -2.96 -5.22
CA LYS A 206 16.47 -1.53 -5.47
C LYS A 206 16.65 -1.28 -6.96
N ALA A 207 15.88 -0.32 -7.44
CA ALA A 207 15.76 0.04 -8.84
C ALA A 207 15.82 1.56 -8.96
N THR A 208 16.15 2.07 -10.15
CA THR A 208 16.23 3.51 -10.40
C THR A 208 14.91 4.10 -10.88
N THR A 209 14.04 3.28 -11.48
CA THR A 209 12.79 3.73 -12.10
C THR A 209 11.63 2.80 -11.79
N ASN A 210 10.42 3.36 -11.81
CA ASN A 210 9.18 2.66 -11.55
C ASN A 210 8.95 1.57 -12.62
N ILE A 211 9.38 1.81 -13.88
CA ILE A 211 9.37 0.83 -14.98
C ILE A 211 10.26 -0.39 -14.65
N SER A 212 11.44 -0.16 -14.07
CA SER A 212 12.34 -1.25 -13.70
C SER A 212 11.78 -2.09 -12.55
N THR A 213 11.08 -1.48 -11.60
CA THR A 213 10.33 -2.23 -10.57
C THR A 213 9.14 -2.98 -11.17
N PHE A 214 8.37 -2.35 -12.06
CA PHE A 214 7.26 -2.98 -12.77
C PHE A 214 7.73 -4.24 -13.53
N ARG A 215 8.88 -4.16 -14.20
CA ARG A 215 9.52 -5.30 -14.87
C ARG A 215 9.87 -6.44 -13.91
N GLN A 216 10.36 -6.12 -12.70
CA GLN A 216 10.68 -7.14 -11.69
C GLN A 216 9.42 -7.85 -11.17
N LEU A 217 8.32 -7.11 -11.01
CA LEU A 217 7.06 -7.64 -10.48
C LEU A 217 6.26 -8.44 -11.51
N PHE A 218 6.14 -7.92 -12.73
CA PHE A 218 5.20 -8.43 -13.74
C PHE A 218 5.88 -8.99 -15.00
N GLY A 219 7.21 -8.94 -15.06
CA GLY A 219 8.01 -9.53 -16.13
C GLY A 219 8.30 -8.59 -17.32
N SER A 220 9.25 -9.01 -18.15
CA SER A 220 9.74 -8.22 -19.29
C SER A 220 8.73 -8.05 -20.43
N SER A 221 7.81 -9.01 -20.61
CA SER A 221 6.80 -8.95 -21.67
C SER A 221 5.87 -7.74 -21.53
N LEU A 222 5.40 -7.49 -20.30
CA LEU A 222 4.55 -6.33 -20.00
C LEU A 222 5.34 -5.03 -19.96
N ALA A 223 6.61 -5.07 -19.53
CA ALA A 223 7.45 -3.88 -19.44
C ALA A 223 8.05 -3.42 -20.78
N GLN A 224 7.94 -4.19 -21.86
CA GLN A 224 8.60 -3.89 -23.15
C GLN A 224 7.97 -2.70 -23.88
N ASN A 225 6.66 -2.49 -23.71
CA ASN A 225 5.90 -1.46 -24.42
C ASN A 225 5.46 -0.34 -23.47
N LEU A 226 6.29 0.00 -22.48
CA LEU A 226 6.03 1.12 -21.56
C LEU A 226 6.80 2.34 -22.01
N ASP A 227 6.13 3.48 -22.02
CA ASP A 227 6.74 4.79 -22.28
C ASP A 227 6.57 5.70 -21.06
N SER A 228 7.52 6.61 -20.85
CA SER A 228 7.52 7.50 -19.69
C SER A 228 6.69 8.75 -19.97
N VAL A 229 6.05 9.27 -18.93
CA VAL A 229 5.35 10.56 -18.98
C VAL A 229 5.93 11.51 -17.95
N TYR A 230 6.02 12.78 -18.34
CA TYR A 230 6.37 13.89 -17.48
C TYR A 230 5.61 15.13 -17.94
N ALA A 231 4.90 15.78 -17.03
CA ALA A 231 4.40 17.13 -17.23
C ALA A 231 4.43 17.89 -15.90
N GLU A 232 4.57 19.20 -15.98
CA GLU A 232 4.68 20.10 -14.83
C GLU A 232 4.02 21.42 -15.19
N GLU A 233 3.11 21.86 -14.33
CA GLU A 233 2.37 23.12 -14.45
C GLU A 233 2.19 23.69 -13.04
N ASP A 234 2.68 24.92 -12.83
CA ASP A 234 2.78 25.56 -11.52
C ASP A 234 3.43 24.64 -10.45
N ASP A 235 2.74 24.39 -9.33
CA ASP A 235 3.21 23.52 -8.25
C ASP A 235 2.76 22.05 -8.42
N ILE A 236 2.18 21.71 -9.58
CA ILE A 236 1.67 20.38 -9.89
C ILE A 236 2.57 19.69 -10.89
N LYS A 237 3.00 18.48 -10.53
CA LYS A 237 3.84 17.63 -11.39
C LYS A 237 3.22 16.27 -11.53
N ILE A 238 3.20 15.74 -12.75
CA ILE A 238 2.85 14.36 -13.05
C ILE A 238 4.05 13.64 -13.66
N ASP A 239 4.43 12.52 -13.08
CA ASP A 239 5.46 11.63 -13.61
C ASP A 239 4.99 10.18 -13.60
N GLY A 240 5.60 9.33 -14.42
CA GLY A 240 5.33 7.90 -14.42
C GLY A 240 5.48 7.26 -15.77
N PHE A 241 4.62 6.28 -16.07
CA PHE A 241 4.64 5.56 -17.34
C PHE A 241 3.26 5.06 -17.76
N PHE A 242 3.10 4.77 -19.04
CA PHE A 242 1.92 4.12 -19.60
C PHE A 242 2.31 3.14 -20.71
N SER A 243 1.44 2.18 -21.01
CA SER A 243 1.68 1.24 -22.10
C SER A 243 1.29 1.82 -23.46
N LEU A 244 2.01 1.40 -24.49
CA LEU A 244 1.69 1.66 -25.89
C LEU A 244 0.76 0.59 -26.49
N ARG A 245 0.57 -0.52 -25.78
CA ARG A 245 -0.34 -1.63 -26.14
C ARG A 245 -1.38 -1.83 -25.05
N GLY A 246 -2.57 -2.26 -25.47
CA GLY A 246 -3.65 -2.62 -24.56
C GLY A 246 -3.33 -3.85 -23.72
N PHE A 247 -4.05 -4.00 -22.62
CA PHE A 247 -4.07 -5.16 -21.75
C PHE A 247 -5.51 -5.62 -21.55
N HIS A 248 -5.68 -6.87 -21.12
CA HIS A 248 -7.00 -7.52 -21.06
C HIS A 248 -7.81 -7.14 -19.81
N THR A 249 -7.16 -6.67 -18.74
CA THR A 249 -7.82 -6.19 -17.52
C THR A 249 -7.31 -4.81 -17.08
N ARG A 250 -7.95 -4.23 -16.06
CA ARG A 250 -7.54 -2.97 -15.41
C ARG A 250 -6.57 -3.15 -14.23
N GLN A 251 -6.01 -4.35 -14.05
CA GLN A 251 -5.29 -4.70 -12.82
C GLN A 251 -3.96 -3.96 -12.60
N HIS A 252 -3.43 -3.29 -13.64
CA HIS A 252 -2.16 -2.56 -13.60
C HIS A 252 -2.35 -1.06 -13.88
N GLN A 253 -3.36 -0.47 -13.24
CA GLN A 253 -3.68 0.95 -13.33
C GLN A 253 -3.47 1.59 -11.95
N TYR A 254 -2.42 2.37 -11.82
CA TYR A 254 -2.03 3.00 -10.56
C TYR A 254 -2.01 4.51 -10.71
N PHE A 255 -2.78 5.19 -9.88
CA PHE A 255 -2.74 6.64 -9.76
C PHE A 255 -2.37 7.01 -8.34
N TYR A 256 -1.24 7.71 -8.19
CA TYR A 256 -0.73 8.15 -6.90
C TYR A 256 -0.85 9.66 -6.79
N VAL A 257 -1.25 10.14 -5.61
CA VAL A 257 -1.18 11.56 -5.23
C VAL A 257 -0.26 11.67 -4.03
N ASN A 258 0.86 12.37 -4.17
CA ASN A 258 1.90 12.46 -3.14
C ASN A 258 2.24 11.09 -2.53
N LYS A 259 2.45 10.10 -3.41
CA LYS A 259 2.76 8.69 -3.09
C LYS A 259 1.65 7.89 -2.39
N LEU A 260 0.44 8.42 -2.24
CA LEU A 260 -0.74 7.68 -1.78
C LEU A 260 -1.47 7.10 -2.99
N LEU A 261 -1.74 5.79 -2.99
CA LEU A 261 -2.54 5.13 -4.03
C LEU A 261 -4.00 5.53 -3.86
N ILE A 262 -4.61 6.03 -4.93
CA ILE A 262 -6.02 6.43 -4.94
C ILE A 262 -6.86 5.32 -5.57
N GLY A 263 -8.02 5.07 -4.98
CA GLY A 263 -9.01 4.17 -5.54
C GLY A 263 -9.58 4.70 -6.87
N CYS A 264 -10.26 3.82 -7.60
CA CYS A 264 -10.92 4.20 -8.84
C CYS A 264 -11.91 5.35 -8.61
N ASN A 265 -11.64 6.50 -9.21
CA ASN A 265 -12.43 7.73 -9.12
C ASN A 265 -12.64 8.35 -10.52
N GLU A 266 -13.10 9.60 -10.58
CA GLU A 266 -13.28 10.31 -11.85
C GLU A 266 -11.98 10.48 -12.65
N ILE A 267 -10.81 10.53 -11.99
CA ILE A 267 -9.51 10.62 -12.68
C ILE A 267 -9.26 9.36 -13.50
N TYR A 268 -9.57 8.17 -12.96
CA TYR A 268 -9.44 6.92 -13.72
C TYR A 268 -10.35 6.92 -14.96
N LYS A 269 -11.57 7.46 -14.84
CA LYS A 269 -12.49 7.59 -15.98
C LYS A 269 -11.95 8.57 -17.02
N LEU A 270 -11.44 9.72 -16.59
CA LEU A 270 -10.83 10.73 -17.46
C LEU A 270 -9.63 10.15 -18.23
N ILE A 271 -8.75 9.42 -17.55
CA ILE A 271 -7.61 8.74 -18.18
C ILE A 271 -8.11 7.75 -19.25
N ASP A 272 -9.09 6.91 -18.92
CA ASP A 272 -9.66 5.97 -19.90
C ASP A 272 -10.29 6.70 -21.11
N GLU A 273 -11.00 7.80 -20.89
CA GLU A 273 -11.58 8.63 -21.95
C GLU A 273 -10.51 9.19 -22.88
N ILE A 274 -9.42 9.75 -22.33
CA ILE A 274 -8.27 10.24 -23.09
C ILE A 274 -7.66 9.12 -23.94
N PHE A 275 -7.43 7.94 -23.35
CA PHE A 275 -6.91 6.79 -24.10
C PHE A 275 -7.87 6.33 -25.20
N ASN A 276 -9.17 6.30 -24.95
CA ASN A 276 -10.18 5.91 -25.94
C ASN A 276 -10.28 6.90 -27.12
N GLN A 277 -10.09 8.19 -26.87
CA GLN A 277 -10.08 9.22 -27.91
C GLN A 277 -8.82 9.15 -28.77
N SER A 278 -7.69 8.74 -28.19
CA SER A 278 -6.40 8.62 -28.87
C SER A 278 -6.32 7.49 -29.93
N SER A 279 -5.15 7.28 -30.53
CA SER A 279 -4.88 6.12 -31.39
C SER A 279 -4.63 4.81 -30.63
N PHE A 280 -4.66 4.84 -29.30
CA PHE A 280 -4.44 3.67 -28.45
C PHE A 280 -5.44 2.55 -28.77
N GLY A 281 -4.95 1.32 -28.91
CA GLY A 281 -5.77 0.16 -29.30
C GLY A 281 -6.25 0.15 -30.76
N LYS A 282 -6.18 1.27 -31.51
CA LYS A 282 -6.55 1.33 -32.94
C LYS A 282 -5.47 0.77 -33.87
N LYS A 283 -4.20 0.75 -33.44
CA LYS A 283 -3.06 0.19 -34.22
C LYS A 283 -2.89 -1.34 -34.12
N ASN A 284 -3.69 -2.04 -33.31
CA ASN A 284 -3.65 -3.51 -33.25
C ASN A 284 -4.32 -4.20 -34.46
N TYR A 285 -4.77 -3.43 -35.46
CA TYR A 285 -5.52 -3.91 -36.63
C TYR A 285 -4.68 -4.08 -37.91
N GLU A 286 -3.39 -3.72 -37.92
CA GLU A 286 -2.56 -3.86 -39.12
C GLU A 286 -1.82 -5.20 -39.15
N LEU A 287 -2.45 -6.20 -39.79
CA LEU A 287 -1.73 -7.36 -40.32
C LEU A 287 -0.80 -6.90 -41.45
N PRO A 288 0.39 -7.51 -41.65
CA PRO A 288 1.22 -7.20 -42.80
C PRO A 288 0.47 -7.61 -44.07
N LEU A 289 0.11 -6.65 -44.91
CA LEU A 289 -0.34 -6.92 -46.27
C LEU A 289 0.80 -7.61 -47.02
N LYS A 290 0.77 -8.94 -47.11
CA LYS A 290 1.59 -9.67 -48.08
C LYS A 290 1.11 -9.25 -49.47
N SER A 291 1.98 -8.57 -50.19
CA SER A 291 1.86 -8.30 -51.61
C SER A 291 1.74 -9.63 -52.38
N GLY A 292 0.56 -9.92 -52.90
CA GLY A 292 0.28 -11.10 -53.71
C GLY A 292 -1.17 -11.08 -54.16
N SER A 293 -1.35 -10.94 -55.48
CA SER A 293 -2.61 -10.95 -56.20
C SER A 293 -3.50 -12.14 -55.87
N ASP A 294 -4.72 -11.88 -55.38
CA ASP A 294 -5.96 -12.54 -55.85
C ASP A 294 -7.18 -11.94 -55.14
N TYR A 295 -7.87 -11.05 -55.86
CA TYR A 295 -9.14 -10.47 -55.44
C TYR A 295 -10.29 -11.42 -55.80
N SER A 296 -10.63 -12.33 -54.89
CA SER A 296 -12.03 -12.71 -54.61
C SER A 296 -12.06 -13.86 -53.60
N LYS A 297 -13.02 -13.81 -52.66
CA LYS A 297 -13.29 -14.81 -51.60
C LYS A 297 -12.49 -14.67 -50.31
N TYR A 298 -12.59 -13.53 -49.64
CA TYR A 298 -12.62 -13.55 -48.18
C TYR A 298 -13.85 -12.83 -47.66
N LYS A 299 -14.72 -13.62 -47.03
CA LYS A 299 -15.86 -13.18 -46.23
C LYS A 299 -15.40 -12.06 -45.29
N LYS A 300 -16.28 -11.09 -45.06
CA LYS A 300 -16.22 -10.16 -43.92
C LYS A 300 -15.98 -10.97 -42.64
N SER A 301 -14.71 -11.15 -42.29
CA SER A 301 -14.32 -11.64 -40.97
C SER A 301 -14.78 -10.57 -40.01
N SER A 302 -15.73 -10.93 -39.16
CA SER A 302 -16.11 -10.17 -37.97
C SER A 302 -14.85 -9.58 -37.35
N MET A 303 -14.76 -8.25 -37.28
CA MET A 303 -13.71 -7.58 -36.52
C MET A 303 -13.81 -8.08 -35.08
N THR A 304 -13.00 -9.07 -34.72
CA THR A 304 -12.84 -9.49 -33.33
C THR A 304 -12.37 -8.27 -32.57
N LYS A 305 -13.23 -7.70 -31.73
CA LYS A 305 -12.87 -6.64 -30.78
C LYS A 305 -11.60 -7.10 -30.07
N SER A 306 -10.50 -6.35 -30.21
CA SER A 306 -9.28 -6.61 -29.45
C SER A 306 -9.66 -6.82 -27.99
N LEU A 307 -9.30 -7.96 -27.40
CA LEU A 307 -9.53 -8.24 -25.98
C LEU A 307 -8.63 -7.36 -25.10
N GLU A 308 -7.54 -6.86 -25.67
CA GLU A 308 -6.59 -5.94 -25.07
C GLU A 308 -7.02 -4.49 -25.33
N LYS A 309 -7.67 -3.87 -24.34
CA LYS A 309 -8.25 -2.53 -24.46
C LYS A 309 -7.78 -1.55 -23.39
N TYR A 310 -7.34 -2.07 -22.25
CA TYR A 310 -7.04 -1.24 -21.10
C TYR A 310 -5.56 -0.84 -21.11
N PRO A 311 -5.23 0.44 -20.91
CA PRO A 311 -3.85 0.84 -20.72
C PRO A 311 -3.33 0.32 -19.38
N ILE A 312 -2.08 -0.12 -19.38
CA ILE A 312 -1.27 -0.25 -18.16
C ILE A 312 -0.72 1.15 -17.90
N PHE A 313 -0.85 1.66 -16.68
CA PHE A 313 -0.23 2.93 -16.33
C PHE A 313 0.12 3.00 -14.86
N LEU A 314 1.14 3.80 -14.59
CA LEU A 314 1.45 4.33 -13.28
C LEU A 314 1.62 5.83 -13.46
N PHE A 315 0.76 6.63 -12.84
CA PHE A 315 0.91 8.07 -12.78
C PHE A 315 1.06 8.51 -11.34
N HIS A 316 2.00 9.42 -11.11
CA HIS A 316 2.31 9.99 -9.82
C HIS A 316 2.16 11.51 -9.91
N LEU A 317 1.10 12.02 -9.30
CA LEU A 317 0.82 13.43 -9.14
C LEU A 317 1.48 13.92 -7.85
N THR A 318 2.42 14.84 -7.96
CA THR A 318 2.97 15.61 -6.85
C THR A 318 2.31 16.98 -6.84
N CYS A 319 1.76 17.38 -5.71
CA CYS A 319 1.06 18.67 -5.58
C CYS A 319 1.05 19.16 -4.12
N PRO A 320 0.80 20.46 -3.87
CA PRO A 320 0.70 20.98 -2.50
C PRO A 320 -0.38 20.25 -1.70
N THR A 321 -0.13 19.98 -0.43
CA THR A 321 -1.04 19.22 0.44
C THR A 321 -2.29 19.98 0.84
N THR A 322 -2.35 21.27 0.50
CA THR A 322 -3.50 22.16 0.75
C THR A 322 -4.60 22.02 -0.30
N ILE A 323 -4.32 21.43 -1.47
CA ILE A 323 -5.31 21.38 -2.56
C ILE A 323 -6.27 20.18 -2.47
N TYR A 324 -6.12 19.33 -1.45
CA TYR A 324 -6.94 18.14 -1.26
C TYR A 324 -7.03 17.69 0.21
N ASP A 325 -8.15 17.07 0.59
CA ASP A 325 -8.39 16.62 1.96
C ASP A 325 -7.81 15.21 2.24
N LYS A 326 -6.77 15.15 3.08
CA LYS A 326 -6.13 13.89 3.56
C LYS A 326 -6.90 13.17 4.67
N CYS A 327 -7.84 13.87 5.30
CA CYS A 327 -8.62 13.36 6.42
C CYS A 327 -9.91 12.68 5.98
N LEU A 328 -10.35 12.91 4.74
CA LEU A 328 -11.62 12.46 4.15
C LEU A 328 -11.87 10.96 4.35
N ASP A 329 -10.94 10.12 3.92
CA ASP A 329 -11.03 8.67 4.10
C ASP A 329 -9.95 8.20 5.08
N PRO A 330 -10.31 7.55 6.19
CA PRO A 330 -9.30 7.05 7.12
C PRO A 330 -8.52 5.84 6.56
N ALA A 331 -8.95 5.22 5.44
CA ALA A 331 -8.16 4.25 4.67
C ALA A 331 -7.25 4.92 3.62
N LYS A 332 -7.31 6.26 3.50
CA LYS A 332 -6.50 7.10 2.59
C LYS A 332 -6.64 6.71 1.11
N SER A 333 -7.77 6.08 0.74
CA SER A 333 -8.04 5.58 -0.61
C SER A 333 -8.87 6.56 -1.45
N MET A 334 -9.51 7.53 -0.82
CA MET A 334 -10.25 8.60 -1.49
C MET A 334 -9.64 9.95 -1.17
N ILE A 335 -9.50 10.76 -2.22
CA ILE A 335 -9.09 12.16 -2.16
C ILE A 335 -10.06 12.95 -3.03
N GLU A 336 -10.56 14.06 -2.48
CA GLU A 336 -11.29 15.08 -3.23
C GLU A 336 -10.38 16.29 -3.38
N PHE A 337 -10.21 16.75 -4.62
CA PHE A 337 -9.50 17.98 -4.94
C PHE A 337 -10.45 19.17 -4.77
N GLU A 338 -9.93 20.29 -4.29
CA GLU A 338 -10.69 21.54 -4.36
C GLU A 338 -10.98 21.89 -5.82
N ILE A 339 -12.25 22.18 -6.11
CA ILE A 339 -12.88 22.23 -7.46
C ILE A 339 -12.16 23.15 -8.47
N PHE A 340 -11.27 24.03 -8.02
CA PHE A 340 -10.58 25.02 -8.86
C PHE A 340 -9.40 24.47 -9.70
N TYR A 341 -8.92 23.24 -9.46
CA TYR A 341 -7.71 22.69 -10.12
C TYR A 341 -7.97 21.59 -11.16
N LEU A 342 -9.22 21.35 -11.54
CA LEU A 342 -9.64 20.25 -12.42
C LEU A 342 -9.83 20.63 -13.90
N HIS A 343 -9.35 21.81 -14.33
CA HIS A 343 -9.52 22.32 -15.70
C HIS A 343 -8.28 22.19 -16.55
#